data_AF-A0A2N2AJA4-F1
#
_entry.id   AF-A0A2N2AJA4-F1
#
_cell.length_a   1.000
_cell.length_b   1.000
_cell.length_c   1.000
_cell.angle_alpha   90.00
_cell.angle_beta   90.00
_cell.angle_gamma   90.00
#
_symmetry.space_group_name_H-M   'P 1'
#
loop_
_entity.id
_entity.type
_entity.pdbx_description
1 polymer ?
#
loop_
_entity_poly.entity_id
_entity_poly.type
_entity_poly.pdbx_seq_one_letter_code
_entity_poly.pdbx_strand_id
1 'polypeptide(L)'
;MFIASLGWDHAGWCGSFYPDDLPPEWRLAYYANEFRAVVVPAALWRGADAGTAAQWATDTAEGFRFLLEAAAGAPPAALVQALGERYGGTAGPGGRAVARWEGGADARALRGLIEGLPADGVLLVAGEPPSLAALRAAQTLTQLMGV
;
A
#
# COMPACT_ATOMS: atom_id res chain seq x y z
N MET A 1 2.21 -11.62 4.91
CA MET A 1 1.08 -10.94 4.23
C MET A 1 1.35 -9.44 4.08
N PHE A 2 0.62 -8.70 3.24
CA PHE A 2 0.70 -7.23 3.16
C PHE A 2 -0.58 -6.53 3.61
N ILE A 3 -0.41 -5.42 4.32
CA ILE A 3 -1.48 -4.47 4.64
C ILE A 3 -1.11 -3.16 3.97
N ALA A 4 -2.02 -2.63 3.15
CA ALA A 4 -1.73 -1.48 2.32
C ALA A 4 -2.99 -0.63 2.11
N SER A 5 -2.79 0.66 1.89
CA SER A 5 -3.82 1.54 1.32
C SER A 5 -3.74 1.54 -0.20
N LEU A 6 -4.84 1.95 -0.86
CA LEU A 6 -4.81 2.31 -2.28
C LEU A 6 -4.24 3.73 -2.43
N GLY A 7 -2.97 3.82 -2.80
CA GLY A 7 -2.21 5.07 -2.83
C GLY A 7 -1.85 5.61 -1.45
N TRP A 8 -0.94 6.59 -1.44
CA TRP A 8 -0.51 7.32 -0.26
C TRP A 8 -0.95 8.79 -0.32
N ASP A 9 -1.04 9.38 -1.51
CA ASP A 9 -1.28 10.81 -1.67
C ASP A 9 -2.77 11.18 -1.57
N HIS A 10 -3.24 11.35 -0.34
CA HIS A 10 -4.64 11.66 -0.03
C HIS A 10 -4.79 13.03 0.63
N ALA A 11 -5.56 13.94 0.01
CA ALA A 11 -5.82 15.27 0.57
C ALA A 11 -6.51 15.20 1.95
N GLY A 12 -7.41 14.24 2.15
CA GLY A 12 -8.11 14.04 3.44
C GLY A 12 -7.21 13.56 4.59
N TRP A 13 -5.95 13.22 4.33
CA TRP A 13 -4.96 12.93 5.37
C TRP A 13 -4.16 14.16 5.82
N CYS A 14 -4.28 15.30 5.13
CA CYS A 14 -3.64 16.56 5.56
C CYS A 14 -4.27 17.06 6.86
N GLY A 15 -3.44 17.52 7.79
CA GLY A 15 -3.83 18.00 9.13
C GLY A 15 -4.17 16.90 10.14
N SER A 16 -4.48 15.67 9.68
CA SER A 16 -4.77 14.52 10.56
C SER A 16 -3.63 13.50 10.62
N PHE A 17 -2.90 13.33 9.52
CA PHE A 17 -1.80 12.39 9.40
C PHE A 17 -0.58 13.03 8.77
N TYR A 18 -0.75 13.73 7.65
CA TYR A 18 0.27 14.58 7.08
C TYR A 18 0.26 15.94 7.78
N PRO A 19 1.42 16.44 8.25
CA PRO A 19 1.55 17.82 8.68
C PRO A 19 1.04 18.81 7.61
N ASP A 20 0.44 19.91 8.04
CA ASP A 20 -0.19 20.89 7.13
C ASP A 20 0.82 21.54 6.16
N ASP A 21 2.09 21.60 6.55
CA ASP A 21 3.20 22.16 5.78
C ASP A 21 4.01 21.09 5.02
N LEU A 22 3.59 19.81 5.05
CA LEU A 22 4.31 18.73 4.39
C LEU A 22 4.19 18.83 2.85
N PRO A 23 5.30 18.99 2.11
CA PRO A 23 5.29 18.99 0.66
C PRO A 23 4.74 17.66 0.08
N PRO A 24 3.97 17.68 -1.03
CA PRO A 24 3.45 16.48 -1.65
C PRO A 24 4.52 15.43 -1.99
N GLU A 25 5.70 15.86 -2.46
CA GLU A 25 6.81 14.95 -2.77
C GLU A 25 7.34 14.18 -1.56
N TRP A 26 7.12 14.68 -0.33
CA TRP A 26 7.58 14.01 0.90
C TRP A 26 6.51 13.09 1.51
N ARG A 27 5.28 13.09 0.98
CA ARG A 27 4.18 12.28 1.53
C ARG A 27 4.46 10.78 1.46
N LEU A 28 5.15 10.31 0.43
CA LEU A 28 5.55 8.91 0.33
C LEU A 28 6.55 8.53 1.44
N ALA A 29 7.62 9.32 1.60
CA ALA A 29 8.60 9.09 2.65
C ALA A 29 7.95 9.12 4.04
N TYR A 30 7.06 10.09 4.27
CA TYR A 30 6.30 10.18 5.51
C TYR A 30 5.39 8.96 5.73
N TYR A 31 4.64 8.55 4.71
CA TYR A 31 3.79 7.37 4.75
C TYR A 31 4.59 6.09 5.07
N ALA A 32 5.76 5.93 4.45
CA ALA A 32 6.61 4.76 4.59
C ALA A 32 7.30 4.64 5.97
N ASN A 33 7.26 5.70 6.79
CA ASN A 33 7.70 5.64 8.17
C ASN A 33 6.71 4.87 9.07
N GLU A 34 5.41 4.92 8.74
CA GLU A 34 4.37 4.24 9.53
C GLU A 34 3.93 2.91 8.89
N PHE A 35 3.74 2.91 7.57
CA PHE A 35 3.24 1.75 6.83
C PHE A 35 4.36 1.06 6.06
N ARG A 36 4.24 -0.26 5.88
CA ARG A 36 5.28 -1.09 5.24
C ARG A 36 4.96 -1.45 3.79
N ALA A 37 3.76 -1.17 3.32
CA ALA A 37 3.38 -1.44 1.95
C ALA A 37 2.31 -0.46 1.47
N VAL A 38 2.25 -0.28 0.15
CA VAL A 38 1.19 0.48 -0.50
C VAL A 38 0.77 -0.21 -1.79
N VAL A 39 -0.52 -0.17 -2.11
CA VAL A 39 -1.00 -0.52 -3.45
C VAL A 39 -0.94 0.73 -4.31
N VAL A 40 -0.03 0.76 -5.28
CA VAL A 40 0.11 1.85 -6.24
C VAL A 40 -1.06 1.77 -7.23
N PRO A 41 -1.91 2.81 -7.33
CA PRO A 41 -3.06 2.79 -8.24
C PRO A 41 -2.62 2.64 -9.69
N ALA A 42 -3.45 1.99 -10.51
CA ALA A 42 -3.11 1.70 -11.90
C ALA A 42 -2.97 2.94 -12.77
N ALA A 43 -3.68 4.03 -12.43
CA ALA A 43 -3.48 5.32 -13.09
C ALA A 43 -2.09 5.91 -12.79
N LEU A 44 -1.58 5.72 -11.57
CA LEU A 44 -0.33 6.30 -11.12
C LEU A 44 0.88 5.57 -11.71
N TRP A 45 0.94 4.23 -11.60
CA TRP A 45 2.10 3.50 -12.12
C TRP A 45 2.15 3.47 -13.65
N ARG A 46 1.02 3.64 -14.36
CA ARG A 46 1.03 3.77 -15.82
C ARG A 46 1.64 5.09 -16.31
N GLY A 47 1.52 6.15 -15.51
CA GLY A 47 2.13 7.45 -15.80
C GLY A 47 3.56 7.58 -15.30
N ALA A 48 4.02 6.65 -14.45
CA ALA A 48 5.35 6.69 -13.87
C ALA A 48 6.40 6.08 -14.82
N ASP A 49 7.52 6.77 -14.97
CA ASP A 49 8.70 6.23 -15.64
C ASP A 49 9.65 5.53 -14.65
N ALA A 50 10.73 4.96 -15.17
CA ALA A 50 11.73 4.28 -14.35
C ALA A 50 12.41 5.23 -13.35
N GLY A 51 12.60 6.51 -13.69
CA GLY A 51 13.18 7.50 -12.79
C GLY A 51 12.29 7.80 -11.59
N THR A 52 10.99 7.96 -11.83
CA THR A 52 9.96 8.13 -10.80
C THR A 52 9.92 6.93 -9.87
N ALA A 53 9.92 5.71 -10.42
CA ALA A 53 9.93 4.49 -9.63
C ALA A 53 11.24 4.31 -8.81
N ALA A 54 12.39 4.68 -9.37
CA ALA A 54 13.66 4.67 -8.65
C ALA A 54 13.68 5.69 -7.50
N GLN A 55 13.03 6.84 -7.69
CA GLN A 55 12.85 7.83 -6.63
C GLN A 55 11.98 7.26 -5.50
N TRP A 56 10.83 6.64 -5.82
CA TRP A 56 10.00 5.96 -4.82
C TRP A 56 10.77 4.89 -4.04
N ALA A 57 11.62 4.13 -4.71
CA ALA A 57 12.48 3.15 -4.05
C ALA A 57 13.51 3.81 -3.11
N THR A 58 14.05 4.97 -3.48
CA THR A 58 15.00 5.74 -2.67
C THR A 58 14.33 6.36 -1.44
N ASP A 59 13.08 6.82 -1.58
CA ASP A 59 12.33 7.52 -0.53
C ASP A 59 11.74 6.59 0.54
N THR A 60 11.89 5.28 0.37
CA THR A 60 11.28 4.28 1.26
C THR A 60 12.30 3.32 1.85
N ALA A 61 12.04 2.82 3.06
CA ALA A 61 12.91 1.85 3.72
C ALA A 61 13.05 0.55 2.90
N GLU A 62 14.15 -0.18 3.10
CA GLU A 62 14.42 -1.44 2.37
C GLU A 62 13.33 -2.50 2.55
N GLY A 63 12.67 -2.53 3.71
CA GLY A 63 11.55 -3.42 4.00
C GLY A 63 10.20 -2.96 3.42
N PHE A 64 10.12 -1.79 2.80
CA PHE A 64 8.89 -1.29 2.20
C PHE A 64 8.55 -2.01 0.90
N ARG A 65 7.26 -2.22 0.63
CA ARG A 65 6.81 -2.93 -0.58
C ARG A 65 5.76 -2.15 -1.37
N PHE A 66 6.02 -1.99 -2.66
CA PHE A 66 5.08 -1.45 -3.63
C PHE A 66 4.35 -2.60 -4.32
N LEU A 67 3.03 -2.65 -4.14
CA LEU A 67 2.14 -3.57 -4.82
C LEU A 67 1.48 -2.82 -5.98
N LEU A 68 1.60 -3.29 -7.22
CA LEU A 68 0.98 -2.59 -8.34
C LEU A 68 -0.46 -3.07 -8.51
N GLU A 69 -1.42 -2.15 -8.53
CA GLU A 69 -2.82 -2.51 -8.76
C GLU A 69 -2.97 -3.22 -10.10
N ALA A 70 -3.61 -4.40 -10.09
CA ALA A 70 -3.89 -5.17 -11.28
C ALA A 70 -4.75 -4.37 -12.25
N ALA A 71 -4.34 -4.35 -13.52
CA ALA A 71 -5.08 -3.66 -14.56
C ALA A 71 -4.80 -4.30 -15.92
N ALA A 72 -5.47 -3.83 -16.99
CA ALA A 72 -5.19 -4.32 -18.33
C ALA A 72 -3.71 -4.06 -18.71
N GLY A 73 -2.99 -5.12 -19.05
CA GLY A 73 -1.56 -5.11 -19.37
C GLY A 73 -0.65 -5.36 -18.16
N ALA A 74 0.56 -5.85 -18.42
CA ALA A 74 1.57 -6.01 -17.38
C ALA A 74 2.23 -4.66 -17.05
N PRO A 75 2.69 -4.46 -15.79
CA PRO A 75 3.55 -3.33 -15.47
C PRO A 75 4.79 -3.26 -16.37
N PRO A 76 5.25 -2.07 -16.79
CA PRO A 76 6.45 -1.95 -17.59
C PRO A 76 7.66 -2.58 -16.89
N ALA A 77 8.44 -3.38 -17.62
CA ALA A 77 9.61 -4.07 -17.05
C ALA A 77 10.61 -3.10 -16.43
N ALA A 78 10.83 -1.92 -17.05
CA ALA A 78 11.71 -0.89 -16.52
C ALA A 78 11.23 -0.31 -15.18
N LEU A 79 9.91 -0.18 -15.00
CA LEU A 79 9.33 0.26 -13.73
C LEU A 79 9.54 -0.79 -12.63
N VAL A 80 9.30 -2.06 -12.95
CA VAL A 80 9.54 -3.18 -12.02
C VAL A 80 11.02 -3.27 -11.65
N GLN A 81 11.92 -3.13 -12.61
CA GLN A 81 13.38 -3.12 -12.38
C GLN A 81 13.80 -1.95 -11.49
N ALA A 82 13.23 -0.76 -11.70
CA ALA A 82 13.53 0.42 -10.88
C ALA A 82 13.05 0.28 -9.42
N LEU A 83 11.92 -0.40 -9.19
CA LEU A 83 11.47 -0.75 -7.83
C LEU A 83 12.35 -1.82 -7.18
N GLY A 84 12.97 -2.70 -7.96
CA GLY A 84 13.85 -3.77 -7.48
C GLY A 84 13.19 -4.66 -6.43
N GLU A 85 13.90 -4.92 -5.33
CA GLU A 85 13.40 -5.73 -4.19
C GLU A 85 12.17 -5.15 -3.49
N ARG A 86 11.86 -3.87 -3.73
CA ARG A 86 10.65 -3.24 -3.18
C ARG A 86 9.41 -3.59 -4.01
N TYR A 87 9.55 -4.18 -5.20
CA TYR A 87 8.39 -4.68 -5.94
C TYR A 87 7.77 -5.87 -5.21
N GLY A 88 6.62 -5.63 -4.59
CA GLY A 88 5.88 -6.65 -3.85
C GLY A 88 5.11 -7.59 -4.77
N GLY A 89 4.89 -7.25 -6.04
CA GLY A 89 4.04 -7.98 -6.98
C GLY A 89 2.82 -7.18 -7.42
N THR A 90 1.95 -7.80 -8.22
CA THR A 90 0.67 -7.22 -8.63
C THR A 90 -0.40 -7.57 -7.60
N ALA A 91 -1.19 -6.60 -7.15
CA ALA A 91 -2.34 -6.82 -6.28
C ALA A 91 -3.63 -6.96 -7.11
N GLY A 92 -4.21 -8.17 -7.13
CA GLY A 92 -5.45 -8.46 -7.84
C GLY A 92 -5.31 -9.59 -8.87
N PRO A 93 -6.21 -9.66 -9.87
CA PRO A 93 -6.22 -10.72 -10.87
C PRO A 93 -4.85 -10.95 -11.54
N GLY A 94 -4.42 -12.21 -11.59
CA GLY A 94 -3.11 -12.59 -12.14
C GLY A 94 -1.91 -12.30 -11.23
N GLY A 95 -2.14 -11.82 -10.01
CA GLY A 95 -1.12 -11.59 -8.99
C GLY A 95 -1.56 -12.12 -7.62
N ARG A 96 -1.30 -11.34 -6.57
CA ARG A 96 -1.66 -11.65 -5.18
C ARG A 96 -3.16 -11.50 -4.96
N ALA A 97 -3.73 -12.39 -4.15
CA ALA A 97 -5.11 -12.27 -3.70
C ALA A 97 -5.30 -10.98 -2.89
N VAL A 98 -6.39 -10.27 -3.15
CA VAL A 98 -6.72 -9.01 -2.48
C VAL A 98 -8.05 -9.16 -1.75
N ALA A 99 -8.06 -8.83 -0.46
CA ALA A 99 -9.30 -8.57 0.28
C ALA A 99 -9.42 -7.06 0.48
N ARG A 100 -10.52 -6.49 0.00
CA ARG A 100 -10.79 -5.06 0.12
C ARG A 100 -11.56 -4.79 1.41
N TRP A 101 -11.10 -3.82 2.19
CA TRP A 101 -11.71 -3.39 3.44
C TRP A 101 -12.04 -1.90 3.39
N GLU A 102 -13.31 -1.56 3.56
CA GLU A 102 -13.81 -0.18 3.58
C GLU A 102 -14.42 0.20 4.95
N GLY A 103 -14.36 -0.72 5.92
CA GLY A 103 -14.87 -0.50 7.26
C GLY A 103 -13.93 0.29 8.16
N GLY A 104 -14.38 0.55 9.39
CA GLY A 104 -13.57 1.17 10.45
C GLY A 104 -12.57 0.19 11.07
N ALA A 105 -12.17 0.46 12.32
CA ALA A 105 -11.22 -0.35 13.08
C ALA A 105 -11.89 -1.57 13.79
N ASP A 106 -12.91 -2.19 13.17
CA ASP A 106 -13.55 -3.38 13.75
C ASP A 106 -12.59 -4.57 13.72
N ALA A 107 -11.99 -4.85 14.87
CA ALA A 107 -10.96 -5.87 15.00
C ALA A 107 -11.48 -7.29 14.73
N ARG A 108 -12.75 -7.59 15.03
CA ARG A 108 -13.33 -8.93 14.83
C ARG A 108 -13.51 -9.18 13.33
N ALA A 109 -14.09 -8.21 12.63
CA ALA A 109 -14.30 -8.31 11.20
C ALA A 109 -12.96 -8.32 10.42
N LEU A 110 -12.01 -7.46 10.81
CA LEU A 110 -10.66 -7.45 10.23
C LEU A 110 -9.94 -8.78 10.42
N ARG A 111 -9.99 -9.36 11.64
CA ARG A 111 -9.41 -10.67 11.92
C ARG A 111 -9.99 -11.75 11.00
N GLY A 112 -11.32 -11.83 10.91
CA GLY A 112 -11.96 -12.83 10.06
C GLY A 112 -11.57 -12.70 8.58
N LEU A 113 -11.37 -11.46 8.11
CA LEU A 113 -10.89 -11.20 6.76
C LEU A 113 -9.43 -11.63 6.56
N ILE A 114 -8.56 -11.31 7.54
CA ILE A 114 -7.14 -11.69 7.54
C ILE A 114 -6.97 -13.21 7.56
N GLU A 115 -7.73 -13.92 8.40
CA GLU A 115 -7.67 -15.39 8.51
C GLU A 115 -8.11 -16.09 7.22
N GLY A 116 -8.93 -15.45 6.38
CA GLY A 116 -9.34 -15.94 5.08
C GLY A 116 -8.37 -15.63 3.94
N LEU A 117 -7.37 -14.77 4.16
CA LEU A 117 -6.38 -14.42 3.14
C LEU A 117 -5.23 -15.44 3.11
N PRO A 118 -4.65 -15.72 1.92
CA PRO A 118 -3.40 -16.48 1.85
C PRO A 118 -2.26 -15.71 2.51
N ALA A 119 -1.21 -16.43 2.93
CA ALA A 119 -0.06 -15.86 3.64
C ALA A 119 0.66 -14.73 2.87
N ASP A 120 0.55 -14.75 1.55
CA ASP A 120 1.16 -13.80 0.62
C ASP A 120 0.12 -12.80 0.04
N GLY A 121 -1.11 -12.83 0.58
CA GLY A 121 -2.21 -11.96 0.18
C GLY A 121 -2.04 -10.51 0.62
N VAL A 122 -2.97 -9.68 0.15
CA VAL A 122 -3.01 -8.24 0.39
C VAL A 122 -4.34 -7.88 1.04
N LEU A 123 -4.29 -7.36 2.26
CA LEU A 123 -5.41 -6.62 2.83
C LEU A 123 -5.32 -5.17 2.33
N LEU A 124 -6.23 -4.80 1.45
CA LEU A 124 -6.32 -3.46 0.86
C LEU A 124 -7.35 -2.63 1.62
N VAL A 125 -6.90 -1.68 2.43
CA VAL A 125 -7.78 -0.67 3.02
C VAL A 125 -8.10 0.37 1.95
N ALA A 126 -9.37 0.43 1.58
CA ALA A 126 -9.91 1.32 0.58
C ALA A 126 -10.76 2.43 1.23
N GLY A 127 -11.22 3.37 0.39
CA GLY A 127 -11.98 4.56 0.80
C GLY A 127 -11.36 5.84 0.24
N GLU A 128 -12.09 6.94 0.36
CA GLU A 128 -11.66 8.27 -0.07
C GLU A 128 -11.80 9.28 1.10
N PRO A 129 -10.74 9.47 1.93
CA PRO A 129 -9.48 8.72 1.91
C PRO A 129 -9.60 7.37 2.65
N PRO A 130 -8.64 6.44 2.47
CA PRO A 130 -8.61 5.19 3.22
C PRO A 130 -8.48 5.44 4.73
N SER A 131 -9.09 4.55 5.53
CA SER A 131 -9.11 4.69 6.99
C SER A 131 -7.76 4.35 7.63
N LEU A 132 -7.09 5.36 8.19
CA LEU A 132 -5.86 5.19 8.97
C LEU A 132 -6.06 4.32 10.22
N ALA A 133 -7.22 4.46 10.87
CA ALA A 133 -7.57 3.64 12.01
C ALA A 133 -7.67 2.15 11.63
N ALA A 134 -8.22 1.84 10.45
CA ALA A 134 -8.28 0.48 9.95
C ALA A 134 -6.89 -0.07 9.57
N LEU A 135 -6.03 0.73 8.93
CA LEU A 135 -4.65 0.35 8.62
C LEU A 135 -3.86 0.00 9.90
N ARG A 136 -3.91 0.85 10.92
CA ARG A 136 -3.24 0.64 12.21
C ARG A 136 -3.80 -0.55 12.97
N ALA A 137 -5.12 -0.73 12.94
CA ALA A 137 -5.77 -1.88 13.57
C ALA A 137 -5.34 -3.20 12.90
N ALA A 138 -5.31 -3.23 11.56
CA ALA A 138 -4.83 -4.38 10.81
C ALA A 138 -3.36 -4.70 11.14
N GLN A 139 -2.47 -3.70 11.17
CA GLN A 139 -1.05 -3.91 11.52
C GLN A 139 -0.87 -4.50 12.91
N THR A 140 -1.62 -3.97 13.89
CA THR A 140 -1.60 -4.50 15.26
C THR A 140 -2.07 -5.95 15.30
N LEU A 141 -3.15 -6.28 14.58
CA LEU A 141 -3.68 -7.64 14.54
C LEU A 141 -2.69 -8.63 13.93
N THR A 142 -2.04 -8.28 12.82
CA THR A 142 -1.08 -9.17 12.15
C THR A 142 0.17 -9.37 12.98
N GLN A 143 0.66 -8.33 13.67
CA GLN A 143 1.77 -8.44 14.62
C GLN A 143 1.43 -9.40 15.78
N LEU A 144 0.21 -9.33 16.32
CA LEU A 144 -0.24 -10.25 17.38
C LEU A 144 -0.41 -11.70 16.89
N MET A 145 -0.71 -11.88 15.61
CA MET A 145 -0.90 -13.20 14.99
C MET A 145 0.41 -13.81 14.47
N GLY A 146 1.48 -13.03 14.33
CA GLY A 146 2.76 -13.48 13.79
C GLY A 146 2.73 -13.77 12.28
N VAL A 147 1.88 -13.07 11.52
CA VAL A 147 1.65 -13.26 10.06
C VAL A 147 1.89 -12.00 9.24
#